data_AF-A0A376GIE7-F1
#
_entry.id   AF-A0A376GIE7-F1
#
_cell.length_a   1.000
_cell.length_b   1.000
_cell.length_c   1.000
_cell.angle_alpha   90.00
_cell.angle_beta   90.00
_cell.angle_gamma   90.00
#
_symmetry.space_group_name_H-M   'P 1'
#
loop_
_entity.id
_entity.type
_entity.pdbx_description
1 polymer ?
#
loop_
_entity_poly.entity_id
_entity_poly.type
_entity_poly.pdbx_seq_one_letter_code
_entity_poly.pdbx_strand_id
1 'polypeptide(L)'
;MNLYSQKINEEYYLFSNENISENLIFKNDSIVISKPIFRGGIFIESNYKEKIYKYEIINDTLIIYNFRDSGNLKYKITENYIENSERKEIFIIRNEFEKFPDLAVKFEDQIYWIDSPQTSNGVITKEGKVNRKIQKLFKNKNIDNLNLKLYKGYEAFIEFGYQYVFGIINVTEKQ
;
A
#
# COMPACT_ATOMS: atom_id res chain seq x y z
N MET A 1 -4.53 -24.26 -15.82
CA MET A 1 -3.79 -22.98 -15.78
C MET A 1 -3.65 -22.60 -14.32
N ASN A 2 -2.43 -22.43 -13.83
CA ASN A 2 -2.20 -22.12 -12.42
C ASN A 2 -2.65 -20.68 -12.18
N LEU A 3 -3.60 -20.44 -11.27
CA LEU A 3 -4.23 -19.11 -11.05
C LEU A 3 -3.19 -18.01 -10.76
N TYR A 4 -2.03 -18.42 -10.25
CA TYR A 4 -0.89 -17.58 -9.92
C TYR A 4 -0.03 -17.20 -11.13
N SER A 5 -0.06 -17.96 -12.24
CA SER A 5 0.82 -17.66 -13.40
C SER A 5 0.47 -16.34 -14.10
N GLN A 6 -0.78 -15.89 -14.03
CA GLN A 6 -1.22 -14.60 -14.58
C GLN A 6 -0.82 -13.41 -13.69
N LYS A 7 -0.64 -13.64 -12.39
CA LYS A 7 -0.29 -12.60 -11.40
C LYS A 7 1.19 -12.26 -11.35
N ILE A 8 2.02 -13.12 -11.92
CA ILE A 8 3.49 -13.00 -11.97
C ILE A 8 3.94 -12.07 -13.11
N ASN A 9 3.04 -11.48 -13.89
CA ASN A 9 3.42 -10.45 -14.88
C ASN A 9 2.99 -9.05 -14.46
N GLU A 10 2.54 -8.89 -13.21
CA GLU A 10 2.07 -7.62 -12.68
C GLU A 10 3.15 -6.91 -11.85
N GLU A 11 3.03 -5.59 -11.75
CA GLU A 11 3.81 -4.77 -10.84
C GLU A 11 3.08 -4.67 -9.49
N TYR A 12 3.82 -4.80 -8.39
CA TYR A 12 3.29 -4.72 -7.05
C TYR A 12 3.93 -3.57 -6.27
N TYR A 13 3.17 -2.95 -5.39
CA TYR A 13 3.65 -1.92 -4.47
C TYR A 13 3.82 -2.49 -3.05
N LEU A 14 5.00 -2.29 -2.47
CA LEU A 14 5.28 -2.62 -1.07
C LEU A 14 4.71 -1.57 -0.13
N PHE A 15 3.97 -2.07 0.86
CA PHE A 15 3.57 -1.32 2.03
C PHE A 15 4.09 -2.03 3.28
N SER A 16 4.74 -1.27 4.16
CA SER A 16 5.14 -1.68 5.50
C SER A 16 5.00 -0.50 6.45
N ASN A 17 5.11 -0.73 7.75
CA ASN A 17 4.98 0.35 8.75
C ASN A 17 6.21 1.27 8.75
N GLU A 18 7.38 0.74 8.36
CA GLU A 18 8.66 1.45 8.37
C GLU A 18 9.03 2.06 7.01
N ASN A 19 8.57 1.46 5.91
CA ASN A 19 8.89 1.88 4.55
C ASN A 19 7.71 1.73 3.58
N ILE A 20 7.52 2.74 2.74
CA ILE A 20 6.61 2.70 1.59
C ILE A 20 7.45 3.16 0.40
N SER A 21 8.14 2.24 -0.28
CA SER A 21 9.19 2.68 -1.23
C SER A 21 9.79 1.60 -2.13
N GLU A 22 9.17 0.44 -2.30
CA GLU A 22 9.66 -0.55 -3.28
C GLU A 22 8.53 -1.14 -4.12
N ASN A 23 8.79 -1.30 -5.42
CA ASN A 23 7.95 -2.02 -6.34
C ASN A 23 8.57 -3.38 -6.62
N LEU A 24 7.77 -4.44 -6.59
CA LEU A 24 8.17 -5.76 -7.08
C LEU A 24 7.59 -5.94 -8.47
N ILE A 25 8.49 -6.00 -9.45
CA ILE A 25 8.14 -6.29 -10.83
C ILE A 25 8.59 -7.72 -11.10
N PHE A 26 7.62 -8.61 -11.23
CA PHE A 26 7.90 -9.99 -11.58
C PHE A 26 8.24 -10.11 -13.07
N LYS A 27 9.27 -10.89 -13.36
CA LYS A 27 9.72 -11.32 -14.69
C LYS A 27 9.69 -12.84 -14.73
N ASN A 28 9.84 -13.41 -15.92
CA ASN A 28 9.73 -14.86 -16.14
C ASN A 28 10.58 -15.71 -15.17
N ASP A 29 11.78 -15.26 -14.81
CA ASP A 29 12.73 -16.00 -13.96
C ASP A 29 13.30 -15.19 -12.77
N SER A 30 12.85 -13.94 -12.61
CA SER A 30 13.41 -13.01 -11.65
C SER A 30 12.39 -11.99 -11.15
N ILE A 31 12.66 -11.39 -10.00
CA ILE A 31 11.95 -10.22 -9.48
C ILE A 31 12.91 -9.04 -9.55
N VAL A 32 12.47 -7.95 -10.17
CA VAL A 32 13.18 -6.67 -10.16
C VAL A 32 12.55 -5.78 -9.10
N ILE A 33 13.37 -5.26 -8.20
CA ILE A 33 12.97 -4.19 -7.28
C ILE A 33 13.33 -2.84 -7.89
N SER A 34 12.32 -1.98 -8.02
CA SER A 34 12.48 -0.57 -8.35
C SER A 34 11.83 0.29 -7.27
N LYS A 35 12.07 1.62 -7.28
CA LYS A 35 11.35 2.53 -6.38
C LYS A 35 9.99 2.94 -7.00
N PRO A 36 8.92 3.05 -6.20
CA PRO A 36 7.62 3.53 -6.64
C PRO A 36 7.64 5.00 -7.03
N ILE A 37 6.76 5.33 -7.98
CA ILE A 37 6.26 6.69 -8.20
C ILE A 37 4.95 6.80 -7.42
N PHE A 38 4.92 7.61 -6.36
CA PHE A 38 3.72 7.80 -5.54
C PHE A 38 2.80 8.91 -6.05
N ARG A 39 1.50 8.78 -5.74
CA ARG A 39 0.48 9.84 -5.80
C ARG A 39 0.48 10.61 -4.46
N GLY A 40 0.56 11.94 -4.52
CA GLY A 40 0.56 12.82 -3.35
C GLY A 40 1.92 12.95 -2.64
N GLY A 41 3.00 12.42 -3.23
CA GLY A 41 4.37 12.54 -2.71
C GLY A 41 5.28 13.28 -3.68
N ILE A 42 6.05 14.26 -3.17
CA ILE A 42 7.17 14.88 -3.89
C ILE A 42 8.33 13.90 -3.83
N PHE A 43 8.90 13.52 -4.97
CA PHE A 43 10.11 12.68 -5.00
C PHE A 43 11.35 13.51 -5.31
N ILE A 44 12.40 13.24 -4.55
CA ILE A 44 13.76 13.72 -4.80
C ILE A 44 14.44 12.64 -5.64
N GLU A 45 15.05 13.00 -6.78
CA GLU A 45 15.85 12.07 -7.59
C GLU A 45 16.66 11.14 -6.70
N SER A 46 16.47 9.83 -6.87
CA SER A 46 17.22 8.86 -6.10
C SER A 46 18.10 8.05 -7.02
N ASN A 47 19.39 7.97 -6.68
CA ASN A 47 20.38 7.11 -7.33
C ASN A 47 20.14 5.61 -7.01
N TYR A 48 18.89 5.17 -6.95
CA TYR A 48 18.56 3.79 -6.65
C TYR A 48 18.95 2.92 -7.83
N LYS A 49 19.75 1.90 -7.55
CA LYS A 49 20.08 0.84 -8.51
C LYS A 49 19.08 -0.28 -8.35
N GLU A 50 18.46 -0.67 -9.45
CA GLU A 50 17.60 -1.85 -9.49
C GLU A 50 18.34 -3.07 -8.94
N LYS A 51 17.62 -3.89 -8.17
CA LYS A 51 18.13 -5.16 -7.66
C LYS A 51 17.31 -6.30 -8.25
N ILE A 52 17.98 -7.39 -8.62
CA ILE A 52 17.37 -8.55 -9.27
C ILE A 52 17.51 -9.75 -8.35
N TYR A 53 16.40 -10.44 -8.10
CA TYR A 53 16.34 -11.62 -7.24
C TYR A 53 15.75 -12.80 -7.98
N LYS A 54 16.27 -14.00 -7.70
CA LYS A 54 15.62 -15.24 -8.13
C LYS A 54 14.47 -15.54 -7.20
N TYR A 55 13.44 -16.18 -7.73
CA TYR A 55 12.30 -16.64 -6.94
C TYR A 55 11.81 -18.01 -7.40
N GLU A 56 11.04 -18.65 -6.54
CA GLU A 56 10.21 -19.80 -6.87
C GLU A 56 8.82 -19.63 -6.26
N ILE A 57 7.83 -20.30 -6.83
CA ILE A 57 6.48 -20.35 -6.26
C ILE A 57 6.12 -21.82 -6.05
N ILE A 58 5.81 -22.15 -4.80
CA ILE A 58 5.39 -23.48 -4.40
C ILE A 58 4.01 -23.33 -3.75
N ASN A 59 2.99 -23.86 -4.42
CA ASN A 59 1.58 -23.65 -4.06
C ASN A 59 1.27 -22.15 -3.93
N ASP A 60 0.90 -21.70 -2.73
CA ASP A 60 0.53 -20.32 -2.42
C ASP A 60 1.67 -19.56 -1.72
N THR A 61 2.90 -20.02 -1.89
CA THR A 61 4.09 -19.42 -1.27
C THR A 61 5.07 -18.95 -2.33
N LEU A 62 5.35 -17.64 -2.33
CA LEU A 62 6.47 -17.05 -3.04
C LEU A 62 7.72 -17.16 -2.17
N ILE A 63 8.79 -17.71 -2.72
CA ILE A 63 10.09 -17.76 -2.07
C ILE A 63 11.04 -16.88 -2.88
N ILE A 64 11.58 -15.83 -2.26
CA ILE A 64 12.58 -14.95 -2.89
C ILE A 64 13.95 -15.26 -2.28
N TYR A 65 14.89 -15.67 -3.13
CA TYR A 65 16.21 -16.11 -2.68
C TYR A 65 17.14 -14.94 -2.39
N ASN A 66 17.85 -15.02 -1.26
CA ASN A 66 18.81 -14.00 -0.81
C ASN A 66 18.23 -12.57 -0.84
N PHE A 67 16.98 -12.42 -0.42
CA PHE A 67 16.27 -11.16 -0.52
C PHE A 67 16.79 -10.14 0.50
N ARG A 68 17.24 -8.98 0.02
CA ARG A 68 17.77 -7.86 0.84
C ARG A 68 18.73 -8.33 1.94
N ASP A 69 19.67 -9.21 1.59
CA ASP A 69 20.69 -9.75 2.49
C ASP A 69 20.13 -10.48 3.74
N SER A 70 18.83 -10.82 3.72
CA SER A 70 18.10 -11.47 4.81
C SER A 70 17.95 -12.98 4.59
N GLY A 71 18.68 -13.55 3.63
CA GLY A 71 18.52 -14.94 3.21
C GLY A 71 17.24 -15.17 2.39
N ASN A 72 16.74 -16.41 2.42
CA ASN A 72 15.54 -16.78 1.66
C ASN A 72 14.29 -16.34 2.43
N LEU A 73 13.46 -15.50 1.81
CA LEU A 73 12.21 -15.06 2.39
C LEU A 73 11.03 -15.74 1.74
N LYS A 74 10.03 -16.04 2.58
CA LYS A 74 8.77 -16.61 2.14
C LYS A 74 7.67 -15.58 2.29
N TYR A 75 6.81 -15.51 1.28
CA TYR A 75 5.63 -14.67 1.28
C TYR A 75 4.42 -15.53 0.92
N LYS A 76 3.30 -15.28 1.57
CA LYS A 76 2.03 -15.91 1.25
C LYS A 76 1.38 -15.14 0.10
N ILE A 77 1.00 -15.87 -0.95
CA ILE A 77 0.30 -15.33 -2.11
C ILE A 77 -1.20 -15.53 -1.90
N THR A 78 -1.98 -14.47 -2.12
CA THR A 78 -3.45 -14.53 -2.06
C THR A 78 -4.05 -14.09 -3.38
N GLU A 79 -5.37 -13.89 -3.41
CA GLU A 79 -6.01 -13.37 -4.60
C GLU A 79 -5.56 -11.93 -4.93
N ASN A 80 -5.44 -11.07 -3.92
CA ASN A 80 -5.31 -9.62 -4.14
C ASN A 80 -3.93 -9.07 -3.72
N TYR A 81 -3.17 -9.83 -2.94
CA TYR A 81 -1.91 -9.38 -2.35
C TYR A 81 -0.94 -10.52 -2.05
N ILE A 82 0.32 -10.15 -1.82
CA ILE A 82 1.40 -11.03 -1.34
C ILE A 82 1.86 -10.48 0.01
N GLU A 83 1.93 -11.30 1.06
CA GLU A 83 2.28 -10.79 2.40
C GLU A 83 3.38 -11.60 3.11
N ASN A 84 4.07 -10.94 4.03
CA ASN A 84 4.91 -11.56 5.04
C ASN A 84 4.62 -10.92 6.40
N SER A 85 3.95 -11.67 7.27
CA SER A 85 3.54 -11.21 8.59
C SER A 85 4.71 -11.01 9.56
N GLU A 86 5.77 -11.80 9.44
CA GLU A 86 6.96 -11.69 10.29
C GLU A 86 7.68 -10.36 10.06
N ARG A 87 7.77 -9.93 8.80
CA ARG A 87 8.36 -8.66 8.38
C ARG A 87 7.38 -7.50 8.36
N LYS A 88 6.07 -7.76 8.58
CA LYS A 88 4.99 -6.77 8.42
C LYS A 88 5.04 -6.09 7.05
N GLU A 89 5.10 -6.90 6.01
CA GLU A 89 5.17 -6.45 4.62
C GLU A 89 3.96 -6.97 3.84
N ILE A 90 3.36 -6.10 3.03
CA ILE A 90 2.32 -6.48 2.07
C ILE A 90 2.60 -5.83 0.71
N PHE A 91 2.52 -6.64 -0.34
CA PHE A 91 2.61 -6.22 -1.73
C PHE A 91 1.22 -6.28 -2.36
N ILE A 92 0.78 -5.18 -2.97
CA ILE A 92 -0.52 -5.10 -3.63
C ILE A 92 -0.32 -4.86 -5.11
N ILE A 93 -1.10 -5.54 -5.95
CA ILE A 93 -1.09 -5.35 -7.40
C ILE A 93 -1.36 -3.87 -7.71
N ARG A 94 -0.44 -3.22 -8.42
CA ARG A 94 -0.51 -1.79 -8.77
C ARG A 94 -1.85 -1.42 -9.40
N ASN A 95 -2.31 -2.21 -10.37
CA ASN A 95 -3.56 -1.96 -11.08
C ASN A 95 -4.80 -2.05 -10.17
N GLU A 96 -4.75 -2.85 -9.11
CA GLU A 96 -5.82 -2.89 -8.11
C GLU A 96 -5.69 -1.71 -7.15
N PHE A 97 -4.47 -1.40 -6.72
CA PHE A 97 -4.19 -0.24 -5.88
C PHE A 97 -4.65 1.08 -6.52
N GLU A 98 -4.38 1.29 -7.81
CA GLU A 98 -4.74 2.53 -8.52
C GLU A 98 -6.26 2.79 -8.60
N LYS A 99 -7.11 1.79 -8.30
CA LYS A 99 -8.57 1.92 -8.22
C LYS A 99 -9.04 2.49 -6.88
N PHE A 100 -8.22 2.45 -5.84
CA PHE A 100 -8.55 2.95 -4.51
C PHE A 100 -8.03 4.38 -4.33
N PRO A 101 -8.83 5.28 -3.73
CA PRO A 101 -8.35 6.63 -3.41
C PRO A 101 -7.40 6.56 -2.21
N ASP A 102 -6.35 7.39 -2.27
CA ASP A 102 -5.15 7.24 -1.44
C ASP A 102 -5.47 7.12 0.07
N LEU A 103 -6.13 8.11 0.70
CA LEU A 103 -6.37 8.12 2.16
C LEU A 103 -7.85 7.95 2.50
N ALA A 104 -8.16 7.21 3.57
CA ALA A 104 -9.52 7.06 4.09
C ALA A 104 -9.70 7.68 5.49
N VAL A 105 -10.93 8.03 5.84
CA VAL A 105 -11.36 8.38 7.19
C VAL A 105 -12.46 7.42 7.60
N LYS A 106 -12.27 6.70 8.70
CA LYS A 106 -13.33 5.93 9.37
C LYS A 106 -13.86 6.76 10.54
N PHE A 107 -15.17 6.89 10.61
CA PHE A 107 -15.86 7.47 11.77
C PHE A 107 -17.09 6.61 12.02
N GLU A 108 -17.21 6.10 13.26
CA GLU A 108 -18.18 5.06 13.60
C GLU A 108 -18.03 3.86 12.62
N ASP A 109 -19.13 3.40 12.01
CA ASP A 109 -19.15 2.29 11.05
C ASP A 109 -19.03 2.73 9.59
N GLN A 110 -18.73 4.01 9.34
CA GLN A 110 -18.70 4.59 8.00
C GLN A 110 -17.29 4.97 7.56
N ILE A 111 -17.01 4.73 6.28
CA ILE A 111 -15.72 5.03 5.64
C ILE A 111 -15.91 6.09 4.57
N TYR A 112 -15.06 7.11 4.65
CA TYR A 112 -15.07 8.28 3.78
C TYR A 112 -13.70 8.43 3.12
N TRP A 113 -13.67 8.32 1.80
CA TRP A 113 -12.44 8.42 1.03
C TRP A 113 -12.03 9.87 0.77
N ILE A 114 -10.76 10.19 0.93
CA ILE A 114 -10.19 11.50 0.62
C ILE A 114 -9.76 11.51 -0.85
N ASP A 115 -10.20 12.54 -1.60
CA ASP A 115 -9.74 12.76 -2.98
C ASP A 115 -8.40 13.49 -2.90
N SER A 116 -7.32 12.73 -2.70
CA SER A 116 -5.96 13.25 -2.61
C SER A 116 -5.45 13.75 -3.97
N PRO A 117 -4.54 14.74 -3.99
CA PRO A 117 -3.88 15.15 -5.22
C PRO A 117 -3.11 13.99 -5.85
N GLN A 118 -3.16 13.87 -7.18
CA GLN A 118 -2.34 12.91 -7.92
C GLN A 118 -1.06 13.59 -8.38
N THR A 119 0.05 12.87 -8.32
CA THR A 119 1.36 13.33 -8.77
C THR A 119 1.93 12.40 -9.83
N SER A 120 2.69 12.96 -10.78
CA SER A 120 3.54 12.25 -11.73
C SER A 120 4.92 12.88 -11.68
N ASN A 121 5.96 12.08 -11.40
CA ASN A 121 7.35 12.56 -11.25
C ASN A 121 7.49 13.73 -10.26
N GLY A 122 6.76 13.70 -9.15
CA GLY A 122 6.76 14.76 -8.13
C GLY A 122 5.98 16.02 -8.50
N VAL A 123 5.37 16.08 -9.69
CA VAL A 123 4.51 17.20 -10.11
C VAL A 123 3.05 16.82 -9.90
N ILE A 124 2.27 17.70 -9.28
CA ILE A 124 0.82 17.50 -9.13
C ILE A 124 0.17 17.53 -10.51
N THR A 125 -0.45 16.42 -10.91
CA THR A 125 -1.19 16.25 -12.17
C THR A 125 -2.69 16.38 -12.00
N LYS A 126 -3.19 16.18 -10.77
CA LYS A 126 -4.60 16.38 -10.41
C LYS A 126 -4.66 16.96 -9.01
N GLU A 127 -5.35 18.08 -8.85
CA GLU A 127 -5.62 18.64 -7.53
C GLU A 127 -6.53 17.73 -6.71
N GLY A 128 -6.24 17.64 -5.43
CA GLY A 128 -7.12 16.98 -4.48
C GLY A 128 -8.42 17.78 -4.33
N LYS A 129 -9.52 17.09 -4.03
CA LYS A 129 -10.80 17.75 -3.75
C LYS A 129 -11.16 17.61 -2.29
N VAL A 130 -11.58 18.73 -1.73
CA VAL A 130 -12.16 18.76 -0.39
C VAL A 130 -13.41 17.87 -0.35
N ASN A 131 -13.38 16.82 0.47
CA ASN A 131 -14.52 15.93 0.61
C ASN A 131 -15.63 16.59 1.44
N ARG A 132 -16.66 17.10 0.75
CA ARG A 132 -17.84 17.74 1.38
C ARG A 132 -18.55 16.85 2.40
N LYS A 133 -18.50 15.52 2.26
CA LYS A 133 -19.11 14.59 3.24
C LYS A 133 -18.33 14.62 4.55
N ILE A 134 -17.00 14.54 4.49
CA ILE A 134 -16.13 14.64 5.67
C ILE A 134 -16.28 16.01 6.34
N GLN A 135 -16.32 17.09 5.55
CA GLN A 135 -16.56 18.43 6.13
C GLN A 135 -17.89 18.54 6.86
N LYS A 136 -18.98 18.03 6.27
CA LYS A 136 -20.30 18.01 6.92
C LYS A 136 -20.30 17.16 8.18
N LEU A 137 -19.62 16.02 8.15
CA LEU A 137 -19.51 15.09 9.27
C LEU A 137 -18.92 15.77 10.50
N PHE A 138 -17.84 16.53 10.32
CA PHE A 138 -17.13 17.17 11.43
C PHE A 138 -17.53 18.63 11.69
N LYS A 139 -18.43 19.22 10.88
CA LYS A 139 -18.82 20.64 10.98
C LYS A 139 -19.27 21.06 12.39
N ASN A 140 -20.01 20.18 13.06
CA ASN A 140 -20.61 20.45 14.37
C ASN A 140 -19.95 19.63 15.50
N LYS A 141 -18.86 18.92 15.21
CA LYS A 141 -18.16 18.13 16.22
C LYS A 141 -17.08 18.98 16.87
N ASN A 142 -16.98 18.91 18.19
CA ASN A 142 -15.83 19.48 18.88
C ASN A 142 -14.63 18.54 18.68
N ILE A 143 -13.59 19.01 17.98
CA ILE A 143 -12.38 18.24 17.69
C ILE A 143 -11.68 17.79 18.98
N ASP A 144 -11.78 18.57 20.06
CA ASP A 144 -11.18 18.22 21.35
C ASP A 144 -11.80 16.96 21.98
N ASN A 145 -13.03 16.61 21.57
CA ASN A 145 -13.73 15.40 22.02
C ASN A 145 -13.50 14.21 21.08
N LEU A 146 -12.59 14.32 20.10
CA LEU A 146 -12.29 13.25 19.16
C LEU A 146 -10.89 12.67 19.43
N ASN A 147 -10.77 11.36 19.33
CA ASN A 147 -9.51 10.65 19.25
C ASN A 147 -9.26 10.23 17.79
N LEU A 148 -8.10 10.62 17.27
CA LEU A 148 -7.69 10.35 15.90
C LEU A 148 -6.47 9.41 15.93
N LYS A 149 -6.61 8.25 15.32
CA LYS A 149 -5.50 7.30 15.15
C LYS A 149 -5.29 7.01 13.67
N LEU A 150 -4.10 7.34 13.17
CA LEU A 150 -3.69 7.00 11.80
C LEU A 150 -3.14 5.58 11.78
N TYR A 151 -3.69 4.76 10.91
CA TYR A 151 -3.13 3.48 10.51
C TYR A 151 -2.57 3.60 9.10
N LYS A 152 -1.43 2.98 8.84
CA LYS A 152 -0.80 2.91 7.51
C LYS A 152 -0.05 1.60 7.35
N GLY A 153 0.31 1.27 6.12
CA GLY A 153 1.12 0.11 5.82
C GLY A 153 0.44 -1.20 6.24
N TYR A 154 1.24 -2.08 6.84
CA TYR A 154 0.79 -3.39 7.28
C TYR A 154 -0.19 -3.31 8.45
N GLU A 155 -0.05 -2.32 9.33
CA GLU A 155 -1.02 -2.07 10.42
C GLU A 155 -2.42 -1.75 9.88
N ALA A 156 -2.53 -0.92 8.84
CA ALA A 156 -3.83 -0.66 8.22
C ALA A 156 -4.40 -1.89 7.52
N PHE A 157 -3.55 -2.71 6.91
CA PHE A 157 -3.97 -3.98 6.31
C PHE A 157 -4.58 -4.93 7.34
N ILE A 158 -3.92 -5.14 8.49
CA ILE A 158 -4.40 -6.06 9.52
C ILE A 158 -5.74 -5.59 10.10
N GLU A 159 -5.88 -4.28 10.35
CA GLU A 159 -7.05 -3.74 11.04
C GLU A 159 -8.25 -3.51 10.11
N PHE A 160 -8.02 -3.14 8.85
CA PHE A 160 -9.09 -2.68 7.95
C PHE A 160 -9.11 -3.41 6.60
N GLY A 161 -8.05 -4.12 6.23
CA GLY A 161 -7.91 -4.81 4.96
C GLY A 161 -7.03 -4.08 3.93
N TYR A 162 -6.66 -4.79 2.87
CA TYR A 162 -5.61 -4.38 1.94
C TYR A 162 -5.91 -3.07 1.19
N GLN A 163 -7.18 -2.73 0.96
CA GLN A 163 -7.58 -1.48 0.33
C GLN A 163 -7.22 -0.21 1.14
N TYR A 164 -6.84 -0.36 2.41
CA TYR A 164 -6.49 0.77 3.29
C TYR A 164 -4.99 0.88 3.60
N VAL A 165 -4.13 0.09 2.94
CA VAL A 165 -2.68 0.10 3.25
C VAL A 165 -1.99 1.44 3.06
N PHE A 166 -2.51 2.31 2.19
CA PHE A 166 -1.96 3.65 2.03
C PHE A 166 -2.22 4.50 3.29
N GLY A 167 -3.41 4.38 3.84
CA GLY A 167 -3.70 4.84 5.18
C GLY A 167 -5.18 5.02 5.45
N ILE A 168 -5.52 4.94 6.73
CA ILE A 168 -6.85 5.25 7.23
C ILE A 168 -6.75 5.96 8.58
N ILE A 169 -7.43 7.10 8.68
CA ILE A 169 -7.60 7.83 9.93
C ILE A 169 -8.85 7.27 10.60
N ASN A 170 -8.67 6.52 11.68
CA ASN A 170 -9.77 6.08 12.52
C ASN A 170 -10.08 7.18 13.53
N VAL A 171 -11.28 7.73 13.45
CA VAL A 171 -11.79 8.80 14.32
C VAL A 171 -12.85 8.20 15.23
N THR A 172 -12.66 8.41 16.53
CA THR A 172 -13.57 7.93 17.59
C THR A 172 -13.88 9.06 18.55
N GLU A 173 -15.03 9.04 19.23
CA GLU A 173 -15.30 10.00 20.30
C GLU A 173 -14.53 9.60 21.56
N LYS A 174 -13.98 10.59 22.28
CA LYS A 174 -13.39 10.38 23.59
C LYS A 174 -14.51 10.02 24.56
N GLN A 175 -14.29 8.96 25.34
CA GLN A 175 -15.15 8.61 26.48
C GLN A 175 -14.92 9.58 27.64
#